data_AF-A0A5E4P4J1-F1
#
_entry.id   AF-A0A5E4P4J1-F1
#
_cell.length_a   1.000
_cell.length_b   1.000
_cell.length_c   1.000
_cell.angle_alpha   90.00
_cell.angle_beta   90.00
_cell.angle_gamma   90.00
#
_symmetry.space_group_name_H-M   'P 1'
#
loop_
_entity.id
_entity.type
_entity.pdbx_description
1 polymer ?
#
loop_
_entity_poly.entity_id
_entity_poly.type
_entity_poly.pdbx_seq_one_letter_code
_entity_poly.pdbx_strand_id
1 'polypeptide(L)' 'MIDVDKPTKVLVCPVCGSMDIVFVTVVQGSVLPYYQCNNCGSRMMPIVFDSVEQAREYAKAKKQE' A
#
# COMPACT_ATOMS: atom_id res chain seq x y z
N MET A 1 25.44 -7.94 -15.11
CA MET A 1 24.63 -6.70 -14.99
C MET A 1 23.23 -7.14 -14.57
N ILE A 2 22.95 -7.12 -13.28
CA ILE A 2 21.60 -7.25 -12.74
C ILE A 2 21.53 -6.12 -11.71
N ASP A 3 20.70 -5.11 -11.98
CA ASP A 3 20.39 -4.05 -11.02
C ASP A 3 19.58 -4.66 -9.85
N VAL A 4 20.30 -5.22 -8.87
CA VAL A 4 19.73 -5.81 -7.64
C VAL A 4 19.67 -4.74 -6.56
N ASP A 5 18.94 -3.64 -6.76
CA ASP A 5 18.65 -2.72 -5.65
C ASP A 5 17.52 -1.72 -5.97
N LYS A 6 16.42 -2.20 -6.57
CA LYS A 6 15.18 -1.40 -6.48
C LYS A 6 14.51 -1.77 -5.17
N PRO A 7 14.51 -0.91 -4.14
CA PRO A 7 13.77 -1.18 -2.92
C PRO A 7 12.32 -1.39 -3.33
N THR A 8 11.83 -2.61 -3.09
CA THR A 8 10.42 -2.95 -3.36
C THR A 8 9.62 -2.19 -2.33
N LYS A 9 9.22 -0.95 -2.67
CA LYS A 9 8.40 -0.13 -1.80
C LYS A 9 7.12 -0.90 -1.49
N VAL A 10 6.85 -1.13 -0.21
CA VAL A 10 5.68 -1.88 0.24
C VAL A 10 4.62 -0.91 0.70
N LEU A 11 3.43 -1.03 0.14
CA LEU A 11 2.29 -0.18 0.50
C LEU A 11 1.46 -0.87 1.57
N VAL A 12 1.13 -0.14 2.64
CA VAL A 12 0.31 -0.66 3.74
C VAL A 12 -0.85 0.28 4.03
N CYS A 13 -2.03 -0.29 4.22
CA CYS A 13 -3.24 0.45 4.50
C CYS A 13 -3.18 0.98 5.93
N PRO A 14 -3.27 2.29 6.16
CA PRO A 14 -3.21 2.85 7.51
C PRO A 14 -4.44 2.50 8.36
N VAL A 15 -5.53 2.05 7.73
CA VAL A 15 -6.80 1.73 8.42
C VAL A 15 -6.78 0.34 9.01
N CYS A 16 -6.46 -0.67 8.19
CA CYS A 16 -6.59 -2.08 8.58
C CYS A 16 -5.25 -2.83 8.60
N GLY A 17 -4.13 -2.14 8.29
CA GLY A 17 -2.81 -2.77 8.19
C GLY A 17 -2.66 -3.73 7.02
N SER A 18 -3.60 -3.79 6.07
CA SER A 18 -3.49 -4.69 4.91
C SER A 18 -2.45 -4.17 3.90
N MET A 19 -1.68 -5.09 3.32
CA MET A 19 -0.78 -4.82 2.19
C MET A 19 -1.46 -5.01 0.83
N ASP A 20 -2.73 -5.43 0.82
CA ASP A 20 -3.51 -5.62 -0.40
C ASP A 20 -4.08 -4.27 -0.86
N ILE A 21 -3.27 -3.55 -1.65
CA ILE A 21 -3.54 -2.20 -2.14
C ILE A 21 -3.33 -2.16 -3.64
N VAL A 22 -4.33 -1.64 -4.32
CA VAL A 22 -4.33 -1.45 -5.77
C VAL A 22 -4.25 0.03 -6.11
N PHE A 23 -3.57 0.34 -7.21
CA PHE A 23 -3.56 1.67 -7.79
C PHE A 23 -4.65 1.75 -8.86
N VAL A 24 -5.64 2.58 -8.63
CA VAL A 24 -6.78 2.76 -9.52
C VAL A 24 -6.61 4.06 -10.30
N THR A 25 -6.63 3.95 -11.62
CA THR A 25 -6.67 5.11 -12.52
C THR A 25 -8.06 5.19 -13.12
N VAL A 26 -8.81 6.25 -12.79
CA VAL A 26 -10.14 6.46 -13.37
C VAL A 26 -10.01 7.28 -14.65
N VAL A 27 -10.52 6.74 -15.74
CA VAL A 27 -10.50 7.38 -17.07
C VAL A 27 -11.92 7.76 -17.47
N GLN A 28 -12.46 8.81 -16.86
CA GLN A 28 -13.69 9.47 -17.30
C GLN A 28 -13.56 10.98 -17.09
N GLY A 29 -13.05 11.69 -18.10
CA GLY A 29 -12.95 13.16 -18.12
C GLY A 29 -11.99 13.80 -17.11
N SER A 30 -11.51 13.07 -16.10
CA SER A 30 -10.51 13.53 -15.12
C SER A 30 -9.69 12.34 -14.64
N VAL A 31 -8.39 12.34 -14.98
CA VAL A 31 -7.46 11.28 -14.58
C VAL A 31 -6.90 11.62 -13.21
N LEU A 32 -7.63 11.25 -12.16
CA LEU A 32 -7.13 11.32 -10.79
C LEU A 32 -6.79 9.90 -10.32
N PRO A 33 -5.51 9.52 -10.34
CA PRO A 33 -5.10 8.25 -9.77
C PRO A 33 -5.27 8.24 -8.25
N TYR A 34 -5.71 7.12 -7.69
CA TYR A 34 -5.75 6.92 -6.24
C TYR A 34 -5.40 5.48 -5.87
N TYR A 35 -4.97 5.30 -4.62
CA TYR A 35 -4.76 3.98 -4.03
C TYR A 35 -6.03 3.52 -3.34
N GLN A 36 -6.36 2.23 -3.46
CA GLN A 36 -7.48 1.60 -2.78
C GLN A 36 -7.03 0.32 -2.09
N CYS A 37 -7.38 0.16 -0.83
CA CYS A 37 -7.20 -1.10 -0.12
C CYS A 37 -8.35 -2.06 -0.44
N ASN A 38 -8.04 -3.26 -0.94
CA ASN A 38 -9.05 -4.28 -1.23
C ASN A 38 -9.65 -4.91 0.03
N ASN A 39 -8.92 -4.89 1.15
CA ASN A 39 -9.36 -5.55 2.38
C ASN A 39 -10.46 -4.75 3.13
N CYS A 40 -10.32 -3.42 3.21
CA CYS A 40 -11.30 -2.57 3.91
C CYS A 40 -11.99 -1.53 3.01
N GLY A 41 -11.64 -1.45 1.73
CA GLY A 41 -12.20 -0.50 0.77
C GLY A 41 -11.70 0.94 0.92
N SER A 42 -10.83 1.24 1.90
CA SER A 42 -10.32 2.59 2.14
C SER A 42 -9.52 3.11 0.94
N ARG A 43 -9.74 4.38 0.59
CA ARG A 43 -9.05 5.11 -0.49
C ARG A 43 -8.00 6.09 0.03
N MET A 44 -7.60 5.95 1.30
CA MET A 44 -6.56 6.78 1.89
C MET A 44 -5.17 6.47 1.33
N MET A 45 -4.28 7.45 1.43
CA MET A 45 -2.90 7.29 1.00
C MET A 45 -2.23 6.18 1.84
N PRO A 46 -1.64 5.16 1.19
CA PRO A 46 -0.96 4.09 1.89
C PRO A 46 0.32 4.59 2.54
N ILE A 47 0.71 3.94 3.62
CA ILE A 47 2.03 4.11 4.21
C ILE A 47 3.01 3.32 3.35
N VAL A 48 4.14 3.95 3.02
CA VAL A 48 5.18 3.37 2.18
C VAL A 48 6.33 2.92 3.06
N PHE A 49 6.71 1.66 2.96
CA PHE A 49 7.89 1.10 3.63
C PHE A 49 8.96 0.70 2.62
N ASP A 50 10.21 0.73 3.06
CA ASP A 50 11.37 0.33 2.25
C ASP A 50 11.60 -1.18 2.23
N SER A 51 11.00 -1.90 3.18
CA SER A 51 11.12 -3.36 3.28
C SER A 51 9.79 -4.03 3.65
N VAL A 52 9.69 -5.31 3.29
CA VAL A 52 8.53 -6.16 3.60
C VAL A 52 8.45 -6.44 5.10
N GLU A 53 9.60 -6.52 5.77
CA GLU A 53 9.70 -6.74 7.21
C GLU A 53 9.05 -5.59 7.98
N GLN A 54 9.42 -4.35 7.68
CA GLN A 54 8.84 -3.16 8.32
C GLN A 54 7.32 -3.07 8.09
N ALA A 55 6.88 -3.33 6.85
CA ALA A 55 5.47 -3.36 6.51
C ALA A 55 4.69 -4.42 7.29
N ARG A 56 5.28 -5.62 7.49
CA ARG A 56 4.67 -6.70 8.28
C ARG A 56 4.61 -6.37 9.76
N GLU A 57 5.62 -5.72 10.32
CA GLU A 57 5.60 -5.28 11.72
C GLU A 57 4.48 -4.28 11.96
N TYR A 58 4.35 -3.27 11.09
CA TYR A 58 3.25 -2.32 11.15
C TYR A 58 1.88 -3.00 11.00
N ALA A 59 1.74 -3.88 10.00
CA ALA A 59 0.50 -4.62 9.76
C ALA A 59 0.08 -5.50 10.96
N LYS A 60 1.05 -6.13 11.63
CA LYS A 60 0.80 -6.93 12.84
C LYS A 60 0.39 -6.07 14.03
N ALA A 61 1.00 -4.90 14.20
CA ALA A 61 0.61 -3.97 15.26
C ALA A 61 -0.84 -3.49 15.07
N LYS A 62 -1.22 -3.12 13.84
CA LYS A 62 -2.58 -2.64 13.50
C LYS A 62 -3.69 -3.68 13.66
N LYS A 63 -3.39 -4.97 13.53
CA LYS A 63 -4.39 -6.05 13.72
C LYS A 63 -4.66 -6.39 15.19
N GLN A 64 -3.86 -5.87 16.11
CA GLN A 64 -3.99 -6.10 17.55
C GLN A 64 -4.70 -4.95 18.28
N GLU A 65 -5.07 -3.88 17.56
CA GLU A 65 -5.94 -2.79 18.01
C GLU A 65 -7.42 -3.12 17.74
#